data_AF-A0A4U6LI01-F1
#
_entry.id   AF-A0A4U6LI01-F1
#
_cell.length_a   1.000
_cell.length_b   1.000
_cell.length_c   1.000
_cell.angle_alpha   90.00
_cell.angle_beta   90.00
_cell.angle_gamma   90.00
#
_symmetry.space_group_name_H-M   'P 1'
#
loop_
_entity.id
_entity.type
_entity.pdbx_description
1 polymer ?
#
loop_
_entity_poly.entity_id
_entity_poly.type
_entity_poly.pdbx_seq_one_letter_code
_entity_poly.pdbx_strand_id
1 'polypeptide(L)'
;MCRMKQQNAGYRLGLKTRQFLRWLNVQETRLQQRGVPYWITKLPLYLCIATAVGLLIAGALFAALFLALMIFMAWCLVTATKGGIDIPYDDDEPVDGYNATGPEGPGYYYSGRKIDD
;
A
#
# COMPACT_ATOMS: atom_id res chain seq x y z
N MET A 1 -3.69 -4.53 44.74
CA MET A 1 -3.88 -3.74 43.48
C MET A 1 -2.63 -3.57 42.60
N CYS A 2 -1.39 -3.89 43.04
CA CYS A 2 -0.17 -3.67 42.23
C CYS A 2 0.08 -4.69 41.10
N ARG A 3 -0.54 -5.88 41.11
CA ARG A 3 -0.24 -6.93 40.10
C ARG A 3 -0.84 -6.67 38.71
N MET A 4 -1.98 -5.98 38.60
CA MET A 4 -2.65 -5.75 37.31
C MET A 4 -1.92 -4.74 36.41
N LYS A 5 -1.21 -3.74 36.99
CA LYS A 5 -0.43 -2.78 36.19
C LYS A 5 0.75 -3.43 35.46
N GLN A 6 1.26 -4.55 35.97
CA GLN A 6 2.41 -5.26 35.40
C GLN A 6 2.07 -6.05 34.12
N GLN A 7 0.81 -6.40 33.89
CA GLN A 7 0.37 -7.13 32.69
C GLN A 7 0.12 -6.22 31.49
N ASN A 8 -0.04 -4.91 31.69
CA ASN A 8 -0.30 -3.99 30.59
C ASN A 8 0.98 -3.68 29.80
N ALA A 9 1.04 -4.11 28.54
CA ALA A 9 2.20 -3.93 27.67
C ALA A 9 2.60 -2.44 27.57
N GLY A 10 1.63 -1.53 27.48
CA GLY A 10 1.86 -0.09 27.47
C GLY A 10 2.51 0.45 28.76
N TYR A 11 2.15 -0.10 29.93
CA TYR A 11 2.75 0.30 31.21
C TYR A 11 4.20 -0.19 31.33
N ARG A 12 4.50 -1.42 30.88
CA ARG A 12 5.87 -1.95 30.84
C ARG A 12 6.74 -1.17 29.87
N LEU A 13 6.21 -0.85 28.68
CA LEU A 13 6.88 0.02 27.71
C LEU A 13 7.18 1.38 28.34
N GLY A 14 6.19 2.07 28.90
CA GLY A 14 6.39 3.37 29.53
C GLY A 14 7.42 3.37 30.66
N LEU A 15 7.45 2.31 31.48
CA LEU A 15 8.49 2.13 32.51
C LEU A 15 9.89 1.99 31.90
N LYS A 16 10.04 1.17 30.85
CA LYS A 16 11.32 0.97 30.16
C LYS A 16 11.78 2.26 29.47
N THR A 17 10.88 3.01 28.83
CA THR A 17 11.21 4.29 28.21
C THR A 17 11.68 5.31 29.25
N ARG A 18 11.03 5.38 30.42
CA ARG A 18 11.45 6.26 31.52
C ARG A 18 12.83 5.88 32.09
N GLN A 19 13.10 4.58 32.24
CA GLN A 19 14.42 4.10 32.68
C GLN A 19 15.51 4.47 31.66
N PHE A 20 15.22 4.31 30.36
CA PHE A 20 16.13 4.66 29.28
C PHE A 20 16.41 6.17 29.24
N LEU A 21 15.37 7.01 29.35
CA LEU A 21 15.51 8.47 29.43
C LEU A 21 16.34 8.92 30.63
N ARG A 22 16.14 8.31 31.81
CA ARG A 22 16.97 8.59 32.99
C ARG A 22 18.43 8.21 32.75
N TRP A 23 18.67 7.06 32.12
CA TRP A 23 20.03 6.61 31.81
C TRP A 23 20.73 7.55 30.82
N LEU A 24 20.01 8.00 29.77
CA LEU A 24 20.52 9.00 28.82
C LEU A 24 20.84 10.34 29.51
N ASN A 25 20.00 10.80 30.43
CA ASN A 25 20.24 12.05 31.17
C ASN A 25 21.48 11.95 32.08
N VAL A 26 21.72 10.78 32.69
CA VAL A 26 22.95 10.53 33.47
C VAL A 26 24.20 10.50 32.58
N GLN A 27 24.09 9.96 31.36
CA GLN A 27 25.18 9.99 30.38
C GLN A 27 25.44 11.43 29.89
N GLU A 28 24.39 12.19 29.61
CA GLU A 28 24.47 13.59 29.18
C GLU A 28 25.16 14.46 30.24
N THR A 29 24.76 14.35 31.51
CA THR A 29 25.40 15.08 32.62
C THR A 29 26.88 14.72 32.79
N ARG A 30 27.26 13.44 32.63
CA ARG A 30 28.67 13.01 32.65
C ARG A 30 29.48 13.57 31.48
N LEU A 31 28.88 13.67 30.29
CA LEU A 31 29.52 14.24 29.10
C LEU A 31 29.68 15.77 29.25
N GLN A 32 28.68 16.45 29.80
CA GLN A 32 28.75 17.88 30.11
C GLN A 32 29.85 18.18 31.16
N GLN A 33 29.99 17.33 32.19
CA GLN A 33 31.08 17.44 33.17
C GLN A 33 32.48 17.26 32.56
N ARG A 34 32.58 16.56 31.41
CA ARG A 34 33.82 16.44 30.62
C ARG A 34 34.03 17.60 29.64
N GLY A 35 33.19 18.62 29.66
CA GLY A 35 33.29 19.79 28.79
C GLY A 35 32.76 19.58 27.37
N VAL A 36 31.99 18.50 27.12
CA VAL A 36 31.40 18.26 25.81
C VAL A 36 30.29 19.28 25.56
N PRO A 37 30.31 19.99 24.41
CA PRO A 37 29.29 20.98 24.10
C PRO A 37 27.91 20.34 23.94
N TYR A 38 26.90 21.03 24.48
CA TYR A 38 25.52 20.56 24.61
C TYR A 38 24.87 20.10 23.29
N TRP A 39 25.31 20.63 22.15
CA TRP A 39 24.78 20.25 20.85
C TRP A 39 25.14 18.80 20.48
N ILE A 40 26.31 18.31 20.90
CA ILE A 40 26.77 16.94 20.63
C ILE A 40 25.96 15.92 21.45
N THR A 41 25.60 16.27 22.70
CA THR A 41 24.82 15.36 23.56
C THR A 41 23.37 15.20 23.09
N LYS A 42 22.81 16.22 22.44
CA LYS A 42 21.42 16.20 21.93
C LYS A 42 21.25 15.67 20.51
N LEU A 43 22.31 15.70 19.70
CA LEU A 43 22.31 15.24 18.31
C LEU A 43 21.67 13.84 18.11
N PRO A 44 22.02 12.79 18.88
CA PRO A 44 21.44 11.46 18.67
C PRO A 44 19.93 11.40 18.94
N LEU A 45 19.43 12.23 19.87
CA LEU A 45 18.02 12.27 20.19
C LEU A 45 17.21 12.93 19.06
N TYR A 46 17.71 14.04 18.51
CA TYR A 46 17.10 14.69 17.34
C TYR A 46 17.12 13.77 16.11
N LEU A 47 18.20 13.03 15.91
CA LEU A 47 18.32 12.06 14.83
C LEU A 47 17.28 10.93 14.96
N CYS A 48 17.11 10.36 16.17
CA CYS A 48 16.06 9.39 16.45
C CYS A 48 14.66 9.95 16.16
N ILE A 49 14.34 11.17 16.62
CA ILE A 49 13.03 11.80 16.35
C ILE A 49 12.83 11.99 14.84
N ALA A 50 13.84 12.52 14.14
CA ALA A 50 13.77 12.73 12.71
C ALA A 50 13.55 11.41 11.94
N THR A 51 14.23 10.33 12.33
CA THR A 51 14.01 9.00 11.72
C THR A 51 12.62 8.45 12.02
N ALA A 52 12.10 8.60 13.24
CA ALA A 52 10.77 8.13 13.61
C ALA A 52 9.69 8.89 12.83
N VAL A 53 9.80 10.21 12.73
CA VAL A 53 8.89 11.05 11.94
C VAL A 53 8.99 10.70 10.46
N GLY A 54 10.21 10.56 9.93
CA GLY A 54 10.44 10.15 8.54
C GLY A 54 9.82 8.79 8.21
N LEU A 55 9.97 7.81 9.11
CA LEU A 55 9.38 6.48 8.95
C LEU A 55 7.84 6.52 8.98
N LEU A 56 7.25 7.35 9.83
CA LEU A 56 5.80 7.56 9.86
C LEU A 56 5.29 8.20 8.56
N ILE A 57 5.99 9.23 8.06
CA ILE A 57 5.63 9.88 6.79
C ILE A 57 5.76 8.91 5.62
N ALA A 58 6.87 8.17 5.54
CA ALA A 58 7.08 7.17 4.51
C ALA A 58 6.00 6.07 4.54
N GLY A 59 5.63 5.60 5.75
CA GLY A 59 4.55 4.65 5.94
C GLY A 59 3.19 5.19 5.52
N ALA A 60 2.88 6.45 5.85
CA ALA A 60 1.64 7.10 5.44
C ALA A 60 1.55 7.28 3.92
N LEU A 61 2.64 7.70 3.27
CA LEU A 61 2.73 7.80 1.82
C LEU A 61 2.56 6.44 1.14
N PHE A 62 3.21 5.41 1.66
CA PHE A 62 3.07 4.04 1.16
C PHE A 62 1.61 3.56 1.26
N ALA A 63 0.97 3.75 2.42
CA ALA A 63 -0.44 3.40 2.61
C ALA A 63 -1.36 4.18 1.65
N ALA A 64 -1.10 5.48 1.45
CA ALA A 64 -1.87 6.30 0.51
C ALA A 64 -1.71 5.83 -0.94
N LEU A 65 -0.49 5.53 -1.38
CA LEU A 65 -0.22 4.98 -2.72
C LEU A 65 -0.87 3.61 -2.91
N PHE A 66 -0.81 2.75 -1.89
CA PHE A 66 -1.47 1.45 -1.92
C PHE A 66 -2.99 1.58 -2.06
N LEU A 67 -3.61 2.49 -1.29
CA LEU A 67 -5.05 2.78 -1.42
C LEU A 67 -5.39 3.34 -2.79
N ALA A 68 -4.58 4.27 -3.32
CA ALA A 68 -4.77 4.80 -4.67
C ALA A 68 -4.71 3.69 -5.74
N LEU A 69 -3.75 2.77 -5.63
CA LEU A 69 -3.66 1.58 -6.48
C LEU A 69 -4.88 0.68 -6.35
N MET A 70 -5.35 0.40 -5.14
CA MET A 70 -6.55 -0.41 -4.91
C MET A 70 -7.80 0.24 -5.52
N ILE A 71 -7.96 1.55 -5.38
CA ILE A 71 -9.05 2.32 -6.01
C ILE A 71 -8.93 2.24 -7.53
N PHE A 72 -7.72 2.40 -8.07
CA PHE A 72 -7.46 2.30 -9.50
C PHE A 72 -7.81 0.90 -10.03
N MET A 73 -7.39 -0.17 -9.35
CA MET A 73 -7.73 -1.54 -9.72
C MET A 73 -9.23 -1.80 -9.63
N ALA A 74 -9.90 -1.29 -8.60
CA ALA A 74 -11.37 -1.37 -8.49
C ALA A 74 -12.05 -0.62 -9.63
N TRP A 75 -11.55 0.56 -10.00
CA TRP A 75 -12.04 1.30 -11.16
C TRP A 75 -11.82 0.53 -12.48
N CYS A 76 -10.63 -0.03 -12.69
CA CYS A 76 -10.34 -0.89 -13.84
C CYS A 76 -11.25 -2.11 -13.90
N LEU A 77 -11.55 -2.74 -12.75
CA LEU A 77 -12.46 -3.87 -12.70
C LEU A 77 -13.90 -3.44 -13.01
N VAL A 78 -14.37 -2.31 -12.47
CA VAL A 78 -15.70 -1.76 -12.76
C VAL A 78 -15.83 -1.35 -14.22
N THR A 79 -14.78 -0.76 -14.80
CA THR A 79 -14.77 -0.41 -16.23
C THR A 79 -14.61 -1.63 -17.13
N ALA A 80 -13.92 -2.69 -16.71
CA ALA A 80 -13.87 -3.95 -17.45
C ALA A 80 -15.18 -4.76 -17.37
N THR A 81 -15.99 -4.54 -16.33
CA THR A 81 -17.29 -5.22 -16.14
C THR A 81 -18.47 -4.41 -16.67
N LYS A 82 -18.39 -3.07 -16.66
CA LYS A 82 -19.35 -2.17 -17.33
C LYS A 82 -19.01 -1.91 -18.79
N GLY A 83 -17.72 -1.92 -19.11
CA GLY A 83 -17.16 -2.01 -20.45
C GLY A 83 -16.61 -3.41 -20.64
N GLY A 84 -17.40 -4.43 -20.28
CA GLY A 84 -17.46 -5.59 -21.16
C GLY A 84 -17.65 -4.97 -22.53
N ILE A 85 -16.65 -5.14 -23.38
CA ILE A 85 -16.57 -4.47 -24.66
C ILE A 85 -17.93 -4.79 -25.30
N ASP A 86 -18.83 -3.80 -25.32
CA ASP A 86 -19.85 -3.69 -26.33
C ASP A 86 -19.01 -3.53 -27.60
N ILE A 87 -18.42 -4.64 -28.06
CA ILE A 87 -18.33 -4.90 -29.47
C ILE A 87 -19.81 -4.87 -29.77
N PRO A 88 -20.33 -3.83 -30.44
CA PRO A 88 -21.61 -4.03 -31.06
C PRO A 88 -21.34 -5.25 -31.94
N TYR A 89 -21.82 -6.42 -31.50
CA TYR A 89 -22.45 -7.29 -32.46
C TYR A 89 -23.58 -6.41 -32.98
N ASP A 90 -23.24 -5.58 -33.96
CA ASP A 90 -24.19 -5.17 -34.95
C ASP A 90 -24.73 -6.52 -35.43
N ASP A 91 -25.89 -6.91 -34.92
CA ASP A 91 -26.63 -8.07 -35.42
C ASP A 91 -26.95 -7.89 -36.93
N ASP A 92 -26.65 -6.70 -37.49
CA ASP A 92 -26.72 -6.31 -38.88
C ASP A 92 -25.37 -6.36 -39.63
N GLU A 93 -24.22 -6.55 -38.95
CA GLU A 93 -22.95 -6.76 -39.66
C GLU A 93 -22.85 -8.24 -40.08
N PRO A 94 -22.74 -8.52 -41.39
CA PRO A 94 -22.64 -9.89 -41.83
C PRO A 94 -21.42 -10.57 -41.19
N VAL A 95 -21.66 -11.74 -40.61
CA VAL A 95 -20.58 -12.61 -40.12
C VAL A 95 -19.66 -12.92 -41.30
N ASP A 96 -18.50 -12.27 -41.31
CA ASP A 96 -17.46 -12.43 -42.32
C ASP A 96 -16.21 -13.06 -41.69
N GLY A 97 -15.64 -14.07 -42.34
CA GLY A 97 -14.47 -14.80 -41.87
C GLY A 97 -14.80 -16.12 -41.16
N TYR A 98 -13.80 -16.72 -40.53
CA TYR A 98 -13.97 -17.99 -39.84
C TYR A 98 -14.74 -17.81 -38.53
N ASN A 99 -15.91 -18.44 -38.43
CA ASN A 99 -16.73 -18.45 -37.23
C ASN A 99 -16.93 -19.89 -36.74
N ALA A 100 -16.50 -20.16 -35.51
CA ALA A 100 -16.64 -21.48 -34.88
C ALA A 100 -18.08 -21.78 -34.42
N THR A 101 -18.88 -20.75 -34.21
CA THR A 101 -20.28 -20.80 -33.75
C THR A 101 -21.19 -20.08 -34.74
N GLY A 102 -20.91 -20.22 -36.03
CA GLY A 102 -21.76 -19.68 -37.07
C GLY A 102 -23.12 -20.39 -37.15
N PRO A 103 -24.14 -19.75 -37.74
CA PRO A 103 -25.51 -20.26 -37.78
C PRO A 103 -25.64 -21.63 -38.48
N GLU A 104 -24.74 -21.95 -39.40
CA GLU A 104 -24.70 -23.22 -40.15
C GLU A 104 -23.56 -24.15 -39.65
N GLY A 105 -23.03 -23.86 -38.45
CA GLY A 105 -21.92 -24.58 -37.83
C GLY A 105 -20.54 -23.95 -38.09
N PRO A 106 -19.46 -24.58 -37.62
CA PRO A 106 -18.11 -24.04 -37.80
C PRO A 106 -17.73 -23.98 -39.29
N GLY A 107 -17.23 -22.83 -39.73
CA GLY A 107 -16.82 -22.61 -41.13
C GLY A 107 -16.48 -21.16 -41.44
N TYR A 108 -16.08 -20.89 -42.68
CA TYR A 108 -15.91 -19.54 -43.19
C TYR A 108 -17.26 -18.99 -43.67
N TYR A 109 -17.55 -17.74 -43.31
CA TYR A 109 -18.77 -17.04 -43.70
C TYR A 109 -18.41 -15.79 -44.52
N TYR A 110 -19.30 -15.42 -45.44
CA TYR A 110 -19.28 -14.15 -46.15
C TYR A 110 -20.71 -13.66 -46.35
N SER A 111 -20.96 -12.39 -46.04
CA SER A 111 -22.29 -11.81 -45.97
C SER A 111 -23.26 -12.62 -45.06
N GLY A 112 -22.75 -13.29 -44.02
CA GLY A 112 -23.56 -14.12 -43.11
C GLY A 112 -23.98 -15.50 -43.65
N ARG A 113 -23.53 -15.89 -44.86
CA ARG A 113 -23.72 -17.25 -45.40
C ARG A 113 -22.43 -18.04 -45.32
N LYS A 114 -22.51 -19.33 -45.01
CA LYS A 114 -21.34 -20.19 -45.03
C LYS A 114 -20.85 -20.32 -46.47
N ILE A 115 -19.56 -20.09 -46.67
CA ILE A 115 -18.90 -20.46 -47.91
C ILE A 115 -18.48 -21.90 -47.72
N ASP A 116 -19.15 -22.80 -48.43
CA ASP A 116 -18.65 -24.15 -48.62
C ASP A 116 -17.53 -24.06 -49.68
N ASP A 117 -16.29 -24.33 -49.26
CA ASP A 117 -15.17 -24.56 -50.17
C ASP A 117 -15.40 -25.80 -51.06
#